data_AF-A0A0Q8U650-F1
#
_entry.id   AF-A0A0Q8U650-F1
#
_cell.length_a   1.000
_cell.length_b   1.000
_cell.length_c   1.000
_cell.angle_alpha   90.00
_cell.angle_beta   90.00
_cell.angle_gamma   90.00
#
_symmetry.space_group_name_H-M   'P 1'
#
loop_
_entity.id
_entity.type
_entity.pdbx_description
1 polymer ?
#
loop_
_entity_poly.entity_id
_entity_poly.type
_entity_poly.pdbx_seq_one_letter_code
_entity_poly.pdbx_strand_id
1 'polypeptide(L)'
;MLTPGPDHPIEITPGKTRWRAMYGEHVIADSGDVLVLTEAQYAPVVYFPRADVSMEYFSRSDRKTHCPYKGDAAYYTILMDGHFAENAVWTYEEPYPAMEAIRGRLAFYPDKVEVYAVEDMLVDPKHPHAAVNEIVQHTDSGSGASQRDHWPPNVTSPSPEG
;
A
#
# COMPACT_ATOMS: atom_id res chain seq x y z
N MET A 1 23.56 16.78 7.54
CA MET A 1 23.23 16.30 6.20
C MET A 1 24.51 15.99 5.44
N LEU A 2 24.55 14.89 4.70
CA LEU A 2 25.60 14.56 3.76
C LEU A 2 25.09 14.84 2.34
N THR A 3 25.99 15.26 1.46
CA THR A 3 25.68 15.48 0.05
C THR A 3 26.05 14.20 -0.72
N PRO A 4 25.16 13.66 -1.57
CA PRO A 4 25.50 12.56 -2.46
C PRO A 4 26.72 12.92 -3.31
N GLY A 5 27.61 11.96 -3.52
CA GLY A 5 28.88 12.16 -4.20
C GLY A 5 29.47 10.84 -4.71
N PRO A 6 30.70 10.85 -5.25
CA PRO A 6 31.32 9.64 -5.83
C PRO A 6 31.38 8.45 -4.87
N ASP A 7 31.54 8.71 -3.56
CA ASP A 7 31.60 7.66 -2.53
C ASP A 7 30.21 7.14 -2.11
N HIS A 8 29.14 7.85 -2.47
CA HIS A 8 27.74 7.48 -2.19
C HIS A 8 26.81 8.04 -3.28
N PRO A 9 26.84 7.45 -4.50
CA PRO A 9 26.08 7.98 -5.62
C PRO A 9 24.59 7.68 -5.41
N ILE A 10 23.77 8.72 -5.55
CA ILE A 10 22.31 8.63 -5.61
C ILE A 10 21.87 9.27 -6.92
N GLU A 11 21.17 8.51 -7.73
CA GLU A 11 20.60 8.97 -9.00
C GLU A 11 19.09 8.79 -8.97
N ILE A 12 18.36 9.76 -9.51
CA ILE A 12 16.91 9.75 -9.60
C ILE A 12 16.55 9.95 -11.06
N THR A 13 15.84 8.99 -11.64
CA THR A 13 15.43 9.01 -13.05
C THR A 13 13.92 8.82 -13.17
N PRO A 14 13.24 9.47 -14.13
CA PRO A 14 11.85 9.16 -14.42
C PRO A 14 11.68 7.71 -14.86
N GLY A 15 10.61 7.06 -14.40
CA GLY A 15 10.18 5.77 -14.93
C GLY A 15 9.83 5.88 -16.41
N LYS A 16 10.26 4.89 -17.20
CA LYS A 16 10.03 4.88 -18.66
C LYS A 16 8.69 4.29 -19.07
N THR A 17 8.02 3.61 -18.14
CA THR A 17 6.75 2.89 -18.35
C THR A 17 5.81 3.22 -17.20
N ARG A 18 4.56 2.76 -17.28
CA ARG A 18 3.65 2.73 -16.13
C ARG A 18 4.14 1.71 -15.11
N TRP A 19 3.89 1.97 -13.83
CA TRP A 19 4.26 1.10 -12.71
C TRP A 19 3.05 0.89 -11.80
N ARG A 20 3.02 -0.28 -11.16
CA ARG A 20 2.02 -0.63 -10.16
C ARG A 20 2.68 -1.11 -8.87
N ALA A 21 1.99 -0.83 -7.76
CA ALA A 21 2.25 -1.44 -6.46
C ALA A 21 1.02 -2.25 -6.04
N MET A 22 1.23 -3.49 -5.60
CA MET A 22 0.17 -4.44 -5.28
C MET A 22 0.38 -5.02 -3.87
N TYR A 23 -0.70 -5.02 -3.09
CA TYR A 23 -0.76 -5.64 -1.77
C TYR A 23 -1.88 -6.67 -1.75
N GLY A 24 -1.55 -7.94 -1.54
CA GLY A 24 -2.50 -9.03 -1.76
C GLY A 24 -2.97 -9.04 -3.23
N GLU A 25 -4.27 -8.96 -3.44
CA GLU A 25 -4.89 -8.90 -4.78
C GLU A 25 -5.25 -7.47 -5.23
N HIS A 26 -4.83 -6.45 -4.49
CA HIS A 26 -5.23 -5.06 -4.72
C HIS A 26 -4.08 -4.22 -5.26
N VAL A 27 -4.34 -3.52 -6.37
CA VAL A 27 -3.47 -2.46 -6.85
C VAL A 27 -3.67 -1.24 -5.94
N ILE A 28 -2.65 -0.89 -5.17
CA ILE A 28 -2.65 0.21 -4.20
C ILE A 28 -1.95 1.47 -4.71
N ALA A 29 -1.20 1.35 -5.81
CA ALA A 29 -0.69 2.48 -6.58
C ALA A 29 -0.60 2.11 -8.06
N ASP A 30 -0.94 3.04 -8.95
CA ASP A 30 -0.83 2.85 -10.40
C ASP A 30 -0.51 4.17 -11.11
N SER A 31 0.75 4.34 -11.54
CA SER A 31 1.26 5.63 -12.00
C SER A 31 2.15 5.51 -13.23
N GLY A 32 2.02 6.49 -14.13
CA GLY A 32 2.97 6.74 -15.22
C GLY A 32 4.02 7.80 -14.89
N ASP A 33 3.90 8.48 -13.73
CA ASP A 33 4.82 9.52 -13.27
C ASP A 33 5.60 9.03 -12.04
N VAL A 34 6.29 7.90 -12.16
CA VAL A 34 7.15 7.42 -11.07
C VAL A 34 8.58 7.92 -11.20
N LEU A 35 9.28 8.00 -10.07
CA LEU A 35 10.73 8.20 -10.04
C LEU A 35 11.42 6.94 -9.55
N VAL A 36 12.48 6.52 -10.25
CA VAL A 36 13.34 5.41 -9.85
C VAL A 36 14.61 5.98 -9.25
N LEU A 37 14.84 5.66 -7.98
CA LEU A 37 16.04 6.02 -7.23
C LEU A 37 16.99 4.83 -7.18
N THR A 38 18.21 5.02 -7.65
CA THR A 38 19.32 4.08 -7.50
C THR A 38 20.34 4.65 -6.53
N GLU A 39 20.82 3.81 -5.61
CA GLU A 39 21.76 4.22 -4.57
C GLU A 39 22.85 3.17 -4.43
N ALA A 40 24.08 3.54 -4.78
CA ALA A 40 25.24 2.66 -4.75
C ALA A 40 24.95 1.26 -5.35
N GLN A 41 24.96 0.21 -4.52
CA GLN A 41 24.73 -1.18 -4.93
C GLN A 41 23.36 -1.73 -4.46
N TYR A 42 22.52 -0.88 -3.89
CA TYR A 42 21.19 -1.28 -3.45
C TYR A 42 20.24 -1.46 -4.64
N ALA A 43 19.24 -2.32 -4.45
CA ALA A 43 18.18 -2.46 -5.43
C ALA A 43 17.48 -1.11 -5.67
N PRO A 44 17.09 -0.81 -6.93
CA PRO A 44 16.36 0.42 -7.24
C PRO A 44 15.06 0.53 -6.45
N VAL A 45 14.72 1.73 -6.02
CA VAL A 45 13.49 2.05 -5.31
C VAL A 45 12.59 2.89 -6.19
N VAL A 46 11.31 2.52 -6.31
CA VAL A 46 10.32 3.26 -7.09
C VAL A 46 9.47 4.14 -6.18
N TYR A 47 9.40 5.42 -6.51
CA TYR A 47 8.66 6.45 -5.81
C TYR A 47 7.44 6.90 -6.63
N PHE A 48 6.26 6.61 -6.08
CA PHE A 48 4.96 6.96 -6.65
C PHE A 48 4.51 8.35 -6.16
N PRO A 49 3.91 9.18 -7.02
CA PRO A 49 3.30 10.42 -6.57
C PRO A 49 2.12 10.09 -5.66
N ARG A 50 1.96 10.83 -4.57
CA ARG A 50 0.92 10.57 -3.56
C ARG A 50 -0.50 10.55 -4.12
N ALA A 51 -0.74 11.32 -5.18
CA ALA A 51 -2.04 11.39 -5.84
C ALA A 51 -2.43 10.08 -6.55
N ASP A 52 -1.46 9.24 -6.91
CA ASP A 52 -1.70 7.97 -7.61
C ASP A 52 -1.67 6.77 -6.66
N VAL A 53 -1.68 7.02 -5.35
CA VAL A 53 -1.64 6.02 -4.29
C VAL A 53 -2.97 6.04 -3.54
N SER A 54 -3.54 4.86 -3.27
CA SER A 54 -4.80 4.70 -2.53
C SER A 54 -4.59 4.94 -1.02
N MET A 55 -4.33 6.19 -0.66
CA MET A 55 -3.96 6.62 0.69
C MET A 55 -5.04 6.35 1.74
N GLU A 56 -6.30 6.14 1.34
CA GLU A 56 -7.42 5.80 2.23
C GLU A 56 -7.21 4.48 2.99
N TYR A 57 -6.37 3.59 2.46
CA TYR A 57 -6.01 2.33 3.13
C TYR A 57 -4.79 2.48 4.04
N PHE A 58 -4.17 3.66 4.12
CA PHE A 58 -2.89 3.86 4.78
C PHE A 58 -3.08 4.63 6.09
N SER A 59 -2.56 4.07 7.18
CA SER A 59 -2.52 4.75 8.47
C SER A 59 -1.09 5.21 8.78
N ARG A 60 -0.95 6.47 9.22
CA ARG A 60 0.34 7.03 9.61
C ARG A 60 0.87 6.29 10.84
N SER A 61 2.13 5.90 10.78
CA SER A 61 2.86 5.29 11.90
C SER A 61 3.64 6.34 12.69
N ASP A 62 3.87 6.07 13.98
CA ASP A 62 4.78 6.85 14.83
C ASP A 62 6.26 6.60 14.48
N ARG A 63 6.56 5.57 13.69
CA ARG A 63 7.92 5.25 13.25
C ARG A 63 8.47 6.38 12.37
N LYS A 64 9.70 6.76 12.66
CA LYS A 64 10.54 7.63 11.84
C LYS A 64 11.95 7.06 11.79
N THR A 65 12.64 7.25 10.68
CA THR A 65 14.06 6.93 10.56
C THR A 65 14.80 8.10 9.94
N HIS A 66 16.05 8.29 10.36
CA HIS A 66 16.88 9.36 9.85
C HIS A 66 17.90 8.82 8.86
N CYS A 67 17.90 9.36 7.63
CA CYS A 67 18.93 9.10 6.63
C CYS A 67 19.82 10.34 6.48
N PRO A 68 21.15 10.21 6.62
CA PRO A 68 22.05 11.37 6.54
C PRO A 68 22.04 12.04 5.15
N TYR A 69 21.64 11.33 4.09
CA TYR A 69 21.57 11.83 2.72
C TYR A 69 20.19 12.32 2.29
N LYS A 70 19.11 11.81 2.90
CA LYS A 70 17.74 12.02 2.42
C LYS A 70 16.85 12.80 3.39
N GLY A 71 17.19 12.84 4.68
CA GLY A 71 16.38 13.47 5.72
C GLY A 71 15.59 12.44 6.53
N ASP A 72 14.46 12.87 7.10
CA ASP A 72 13.61 12.01 7.93
C ASP A 72 12.56 11.29 7.08
N ALA A 73 12.59 9.97 7.14
CA ALA A 73 11.56 9.13 6.54
C ALA A 73 10.41 8.94 7.52
N ALA A 74 9.20 9.15 7.02
CA ALA A 74 7.96 8.80 7.70
C ALA A 74 7.37 7.52 7.11
N TYR A 75 6.61 6.79 7.94
CA TYR A 75 6.09 5.47 7.57
C TYR A 75 4.57 5.41 7.63
N TYR A 76 3.98 4.56 6.78
CA TYR A 76 2.57 4.18 6.84
C TYR A 76 2.43 2.66 6.95
N THR A 77 1.39 2.26 7.67
CA THR A 77 0.88 0.90 7.73
C THR A 77 -0.28 0.77 6.75
N ILE A 78 -0.27 -0.27 5.92
CA ILE A 78 -1.39 -0.59 5.03
C ILE A 78 -2.43 -1.35 5.86
N LEU A 79 -3.69 -0.95 5.75
CA LEU A 79 -4.86 -1.55 6.39
C LEU A 79 -5.88 -1.88 5.29
N MET A 80 -6.00 -3.15 4.94
CA MET A 80 -6.84 -3.60 3.82
C MET A 80 -7.36 -5.01 4.10
N ASP A 81 -8.65 -5.23 3.87
CA ASP A 81 -9.32 -6.54 4.01
C ASP A 81 -9.07 -7.23 5.35
N GLY A 82 -9.03 -6.46 6.44
CA GLY A 82 -8.78 -6.97 7.79
C GLY A 82 -7.34 -7.41 8.05
N HIS A 83 -6.44 -7.24 7.09
CA HIS A 83 -5.00 -7.45 7.23
C HIS A 83 -4.26 -6.13 7.41
N PHE A 84 -3.07 -6.20 8.00
CA PHE A 84 -2.19 -5.06 8.13
C PHE A 84 -0.75 -5.39 7.72
N ALA A 85 -0.12 -4.46 7.02
CA ALA A 85 1.31 -4.50 6.72
C ALA A 85 2.00 -3.32 7.42
N GLU A 86 2.55 -3.60 8.59
CA GLU A 86 3.10 -2.56 9.46
C GLU A 86 4.32 -1.87 8.83
N ASN A 87 4.32 -0.54 8.79
CA ASN A 87 5.42 0.26 8.23
C ASN A 87 5.84 -0.17 6.82
N ALA A 88 4.89 -0.63 5.99
CA ALA A 88 5.15 -1.17 4.65
C ALA A 88 5.46 -0.10 3.61
N VAL A 89 5.14 1.16 3.91
CA VAL A 89 5.31 2.29 3.01
C VAL A 89 6.13 3.36 3.73
N TRP A 90 7.02 4.03 3.00
CA TRP A 90 7.71 5.21 3.51
C TRP A 90 7.66 6.39 2.54
N THR A 91 7.88 7.58 3.08
CA THR A 91 7.95 8.84 2.34
C THR A 91 8.95 9.78 3.00
N TYR A 92 9.53 10.67 2.20
CA TYR A 92 10.28 11.83 2.71
C TYR A 92 9.42 13.07 2.50
N GLU A 93 8.82 13.60 3.56
CA GLU A 93 7.96 14.81 3.49
C GLU A 93 8.80 16.09 3.42
N GLU A 94 9.96 16.04 4.08
CA GLU A 94 10.94 17.12 4.16
C GLU A 94 12.34 16.62 3.79
N PRO A 95 12.56 16.18 2.54
CA PRO A 95 13.86 15.72 2.12
C PRO A 95 14.88 16.86 2.07
N TYR A 96 16.16 16.53 2.12
CA TYR A 96 17.22 17.49 1.83
C TYR A 96 17.18 17.96 0.37
N PRO A 97 17.75 19.14 0.04
CA PRO A 97 17.62 19.74 -1.30
C PRO A 97 18.05 18.84 -2.47
N ALA A 98 19.06 17.98 -2.27
CA ALA A 98 19.49 17.04 -3.30
C ALA A 98 18.42 15.98 -3.65
N MET A 99 17.49 15.72 -2.73
CA MET A 99 16.42 14.72 -2.82
C MET A 99 15.03 15.36 -2.99
N GLU A 100 14.97 16.64 -3.37
CA GLU A 100 13.72 17.39 -3.50
C GLU A 100 12.70 16.71 -4.44
N ALA A 101 13.18 16.05 -5.50
CA ALA A 101 12.32 15.40 -6.49
C ALA A 101 11.42 14.30 -5.90
N ILE A 102 11.82 13.67 -4.80
CA ILE A 102 11.05 12.62 -4.12
C ILE A 102 10.19 13.14 -2.96
N ARG A 103 10.12 14.46 -2.75
CA ARG A 103 9.30 15.06 -1.69
C ARG A 103 7.86 14.58 -1.77
N GLY A 104 7.38 14.01 -0.66
CA GLY A 104 6.00 13.54 -0.50
C GLY A 104 5.62 12.36 -1.40
N ARG A 105 6.54 11.82 -2.20
CA ARG A 105 6.33 10.59 -2.96
C ARG A 105 6.46 9.37 -2.03
N LEU A 106 5.78 8.28 -2.37
CA LEU A 106 5.72 7.08 -1.56
C LEU A 106 6.48 5.93 -2.22
N ALA A 107 7.22 5.20 -1.41
CA ALA A 107 7.90 3.97 -1.81
C ALA A 107 7.47 2.82 -0.89
N PHE A 108 7.60 1.60 -1.40
CA PHE A 108 7.05 0.39 -0.78
C PHE A 108 8.15 -0.63 -0.48
N TYR A 109 7.98 -1.36 0.62
CA TYR A 109 8.91 -2.42 1.01
C TYR A 109 8.64 -3.68 0.17
N PRO A 110 9.63 -4.19 -0.60
CA PRO A 110 9.42 -5.26 -1.57
C PRO A 110 9.14 -6.63 -0.93
N ASP A 111 9.44 -6.81 0.36
CA ASP A 111 9.05 -7.99 1.15
C ASP A 111 7.57 -7.98 1.56
N LYS A 112 6.87 -6.86 1.36
CA LYS A 112 5.47 -6.66 1.79
C LYS A 112 4.53 -6.27 0.67
N VAL A 113 5.04 -5.58 -0.36
CA VAL A 113 4.27 -5.04 -1.47
C VAL A 113 5.03 -5.35 -2.76
N GLU A 114 4.33 -5.93 -3.71
CA GLU A 114 4.89 -6.21 -5.02
C GLU A 114 4.90 -4.92 -5.85
N VAL A 115 6.05 -4.54 -6.40
CA VAL A 115 6.19 -3.34 -7.24
C VAL A 115 6.78 -3.73 -8.58
N TYR A 116 6.06 -3.44 -9.66
CA TYR A 116 6.44 -3.88 -11.00
C TYR A 116 6.11 -2.86 -12.08
N ALA A 117 6.93 -2.85 -13.13
CA ALA A 117 6.66 -2.11 -14.36
C ALA A 117 5.54 -2.85 -15.14
N VAL A 118 4.60 -2.09 -15.67
CA VAL A 118 3.60 -2.59 -16.60
C VAL A 118 4.14 -2.35 -18.01
N GLU A 119 4.48 -3.42 -18.71
CA GLU A 119 4.71 -3.34 -20.15
C GLU A 119 3.35 -3.18 -20.83
N ASP A 120 3.24 -2.26 -21.79
CA ASP A 120 2.08 -2.13 -22.68
C ASP A 120 1.99 -3.38 -23.59
N MET A 121 1.71 -4.55 -23.02
CA MET A 121 1.01 -5.58 -23.76
C MET A 121 -0.45 -5.15 -23.80
N LEU A 122 -0.96 -4.97 -25.03
CA LEU A 122 -2.38 -4.83 -25.32
C LEU A 122 -3.18 -5.74 -24.38
N VAL A 123 -3.77 -5.16 -23.32
CA VAL A 123 -4.72 -5.88 -22.49
C VAL A 123 -5.86 -6.23 -23.42
N ASP A 124 -6.05 -7.53 -23.68
CA ASP A 124 -7.25 -8.00 -24.37
C ASP A 124 -8.46 -7.46 -23.58
N PRO A 125 -9.34 -6.63 -24.19
CA PRO A 125 -10.49 -6.05 -23.51
C PRO A 125 -11.47 -7.10 -22.95
N LYS A 126 -11.21 -8.40 -23.15
CA LYS A 126 -12.00 -9.52 -22.60
C LYS A 126 -11.62 -9.99 -21.19
N HIS A 127 -10.70 -9.33 -20.49
CA HIS A 127 -10.57 -9.49 -19.03
C HIS A 127 -11.08 -8.24 -18.31
N PRO A 128 -12.40 -8.10 -18.10
CA PRO A 128 -12.88 -7.15 -17.12
C PRO A 128 -12.42 -7.63 -15.74
N HIS A 129 -11.66 -6.79 -15.03
CA HIS A 129 -11.64 -6.82 -13.57
C HIS A 129 -13.09 -6.91 -13.11
N ALA A 130 -13.41 -7.96 -12.35
CA ALA A 130 -14.76 -8.23 -11.89
C ALA A 130 -15.33 -6.95 -11.26
N ALA A 131 -16.35 -6.40 -11.91
CA ALA A 131 -17.23 -5.43 -11.30
C ALA A 131 -17.93 -6.17 -10.15
N VAL A 132 -17.44 -5.99 -8.93
CA VAL A 132 -18.20 -6.31 -7.72
C VAL A 132 -19.32 -5.27 -7.60
N ASN A 133 -20.40 -5.49 -8.36
CA ASN A 133 -21.76 -5.19 -7.97
C ASN A 133 -22.77 -5.78 -8.96
N GLU A 134 -23.91 -6.21 -8.40
CA GLU A 134 -25.12 -6.73 -9.04
C GLU A 134 -25.15 -8.21 -9.44
N ILE A 135 -25.42 -9.08 -8.45
CA ILE A 135 -26.50 -10.08 -8.57
C ILE A 135 -27.18 -10.28 -7.20
N VAL A 136 -28.29 -9.59 -6.95
CA VAL A 136 -29.42 -10.16 -6.19
C VAL A 136 -30.71 -9.67 -6.82
N GLN A 137 -31.23 -10.41 -7.81
CA GLN A 137 -32.66 -10.47 -8.05
C GLN A 137 -33.13 -11.87 -7.65
N HIS A 138 -33.56 -12.00 -6.40
CA HIS A 138 -34.54 -13.02 -6.06
C HIS A 138 -35.83 -12.33 -5.66
N THR A 139 -36.80 -12.47 -6.55
CA THR A 139 -38.22 -12.32 -6.27
C THR A 139 -38.63 -13.39 -5.25
N ASP A 140 -39.20 -12.97 -4.13
CA ASP A 140 -40.36 -13.70 -3.60
C ASP A 140 -41.30 -12.75 -2.86
N SER A 141 -42.57 -12.86 -3.24
CA SER A 141 -43.71 -12.25 -2.58
C SER A 141 -44.16 -13.22 -1.49
N GLY A 142 -43.78 -12.96 -0.24
CA GLY A 142 -44.17 -13.80 0.89
C GLY A 142 -44.63 -12.97 2.08
N SER A 143 -45.93 -12.70 2.16
CA SER A 143 -46.56 -12.25 3.41
C SER A 143 -46.58 -13.39 4.43
N GLY A 144 -46.13 -13.15 5.67
CA GLY A 144 -46.22 -14.15 6.73
C GLY A 144 -45.72 -13.65 8.09
N ALA A 145 -46.60 -13.65 9.08
CA ALA A 145 -46.38 -13.18 10.43
C ALA A 145 -45.69 -14.22 11.35
N SER A 146 -45.11 -13.71 12.45
CA SER A 146 -44.94 -14.36 13.77
C SER A 146 -44.00 -15.58 13.92
N GLN A 147 -42.92 -15.43 14.70
CA GLN A 147 -42.79 -15.83 16.13
C GLN A 147 -41.31 -15.87 16.56
N ARG A 148 -41.11 -15.64 17.87
CA ARG A 148 -39.83 -15.70 18.58
C ARG A 148 -39.35 -17.14 18.70
N ASP A 149 -38.03 -17.33 18.84
CA ASP A 149 -37.51 -18.32 19.78
C ASP A 149 -36.17 -17.88 20.41
N HIS A 150 -36.06 -18.23 21.69
CA HIS A 150 -35.03 -17.90 22.67
C HIS A 150 -33.68 -18.57 22.38
N TRP A 151 -32.56 -17.88 22.62
CA TRP A 151 -31.24 -18.52 22.75
C TRP A 151 -30.82 -18.62 24.24
N PRO A 152 -30.31 -19.77 24.72
CA PRO A 152 -29.81 -19.92 26.10
C PRO A 152 -28.34 -19.47 26.27
N PRO A 153 -27.94 -18.91 27.43
CA PRO A 153 -26.59 -18.42 27.67
C PRO A 153 -25.57 -19.55 27.96
N ASN A 154 -24.39 -19.46 27.36
CA ASN A 154 -23.24 -20.32 27.58
C ASN A 154 -22.25 -19.67 28.56
N VAL A 155 -22.38 -19.99 29.86
CA VAL A 155 -21.32 -19.79 30.85
C VAL A 155 -20.94 -21.14 31.44
N THR A 156 -19.66 -21.48 31.38
CA THR A 156 -19.05 -22.46 32.28
C THR A 156 -17.68 -21.93 32.70
N SER A 157 -17.59 -21.44 33.94
CA SER A 157 -16.34 -21.16 34.64
C SER A 157 -15.74 -22.46 35.19
N PRO A 158 -14.41 -22.64 35.20
CA PRO A 158 -13.80 -23.73 35.96
C PRO A 158 -13.69 -23.36 37.45
N SER A 159 -14.16 -24.25 38.33
CA SER A 159 -13.98 -24.19 39.79
C SER A 159 -12.54 -24.54 40.19
N PRO A 160 -11.98 -23.96 41.27
CA PRO A 160 -10.82 -24.49 41.95
C PRO A 160 -11.23 -25.38 43.14
N GLU A 161 -10.64 -26.58 43.22
CA GLU A 161 -10.59 -27.40 44.44
C GLU A 161 -9.32 -27.05 45.23
N GLY A 162 -9.45 -26.91 46.56
CA GLY A 162 -8.34 -26.81 47.51
C GLY A 162 -8.52 -25.75 48.58
#